data_AF-A0A8T0VJI5-F1
#
_entry.id   AF-A0A8T0VJI5-F1
#
_cell.length_a   1.000
_cell.length_b   1.000
_cell.length_c   1.000
_cell.angle_alpha   90.00
_cell.angle_beta   90.00
_cell.angle_gamma   90.00
#
_symmetry.space_group_name_H-M   'P 1'
#
loop_
_entity.id
_entity.type
_entity.pdbx_description
1 polymer ?
#
loop_
_entity_poly.entity_id
_entity_poly.type
_entity_poly.pdbx_seq_one_letter_code
_entity_poly.pdbx_strand_id
1 'polypeptide(L)'
;MLQEELLNLELKGEEGLLLSHLMERKTFIQTELLRLVAEEELYWHKRSNSKWLLEGDNNTSFFHRVANGKKRKNMIFSLEGDNGIIKEQDQLLDHATQYYKSLFGPVGDSRVELDPECWGIHEKISVADNNHLTAPFTEEEVKRAIFDMEKKYSTRS
;
A
#
# COMPACT_ATOMS: atom_id res chain seq x y z
N MET A 1 14.50 -1.10 39.26
CA MET A 1 15.91 -1.47 39.48
C MET A 1 16.85 -0.93 38.40
N LEU A 2 16.93 -1.48 37.17
CA LEU A 2 17.91 -0.98 36.18
C LEU A 2 17.68 0.47 35.72
N GLN A 3 16.43 0.89 35.50
CA GLN A 3 16.11 2.29 35.17
C GLN A 3 16.42 3.26 36.31
N GLU A 4 16.22 2.82 37.56
CA GLU A 4 16.51 3.60 38.76
C GLU A 4 18.03 3.72 38.99
N GLU A 5 18.78 2.65 38.73
CA GLU A 5 20.25 2.64 38.74
C GLU A 5 20.82 3.56 37.64
N LEU A 6 20.25 3.54 36.43
CA LEU A 6 20.63 4.43 35.34
C LEU A 6 20.37 5.90 35.71
N LEU A 7 19.19 6.21 36.25
CA LEU A 7 18.83 7.56 36.69
C LEU A 7 19.81 8.08 37.75
N ASN A 8 20.16 7.25 38.73
CA ASN A 8 21.15 7.59 39.75
C ASN A 8 22.55 7.85 39.18
N LEU A 9 22.94 7.12 38.13
CA LEU A 9 24.23 7.33 37.44
C LEU A 9 24.21 8.57 36.53
N GLU A 10 23.05 8.93 35.98
CA GLU A 10 22.86 10.14 35.19
C GLU A 10 22.94 11.40 36.07
N LEU A 11 22.25 11.40 37.22
CA LEU A 11 22.32 12.49 38.21
C LEU A 11 23.75 12.71 38.71
N LYS A 12 24.48 11.64 39.04
CA LYS A 12 25.90 11.74 39.43
C LYS A 12 26.81 12.29 38.33
N GLY A 13 26.39 12.20 37.07
CA GLY A 13 27.13 12.77 35.93
C GLY A 13 26.82 14.21 35.64
N GLU A 14 25.71 14.71 36.14
CA GLU A 14 25.38 16.14 36.13
C GLU A 14 26.16 16.89 37.23
N GLU A 15 26.46 16.22 38.35
CA GLU A 15 27.27 16.77 39.45
C GLU A 15 28.78 16.81 39.16
N GLY A 16 29.27 16.11 38.13
CA GLY A 16 30.69 16.09 37.74
C GLY A 16 31.09 14.94 36.83
N LEU A 17 32.40 14.80 36.58
CA LEU A 17 32.95 13.71 35.75
C LEU A 17 32.80 12.35 36.44
N LEU A 18 32.17 11.39 35.74
CA LEU A 18 32.13 9.99 36.20
C LEU A 18 33.50 9.32 36.07
N LEU A 19 33.83 8.46 37.03
CA LEU A 19 34.95 7.52 36.88
C LEU A 19 34.67 6.50 35.76
N SER A 20 35.72 6.00 35.11
CA SER A 20 35.64 5.03 33.99
C SER A 20 34.68 3.87 34.28
N HIS A 21 34.81 3.24 35.44
CA HIS A 21 33.97 2.10 35.82
C HIS A 21 32.47 2.44 35.95
N LEU A 22 32.12 3.69 36.31
CA LEU A 22 30.73 4.15 36.38
C LEU A 22 30.19 4.45 34.98
N MET A 23 31.04 4.96 34.08
CA MET A 23 30.67 5.13 32.67
C MET A 23 30.43 3.78 31.99
N GLU A 24 31.31 2.80 32.23
CA GLU A 24 31.15 1.42 31.73
C GLU A 24 29.87 0.77 32.28
N ARG A 25 29.56 0.99 33.57
CA ARG A 25 28.30 0.51 34.16
C ARG A 25 27.09 1.17 33.52
N LYS A 26 27.15 2.49 33.29
CA LYS A 26 26.08 3.25 32.61
C LYS A 26 25.83 2.72 31.20
N THR A 27 26.87 2.54 30.39
CA THR A 27 26.74 2.03 29.01
C THR A 27 26.23 0.59 28.99
N PHE A 28 26.65 -0.25 29.93
CA PHE A 28 26.10 -1.60 30.10
C PHE A 28 24.59 -1.57 30.38
N ILE A 29 24.15 -0.78 31.35
CA ILE A 29 22.72 -0.68 31.70
C ILE A 29 21.90 -0.14 30.52
N GLN A 30 22.41 0.88 29.83
CA GLN A 30 21.74 1.44 28.64
C GLN A 30 21.61 0.38 27.53
N THR A 31 22.66 -0.40 27.29
CA THR A 31 22.64 -1.47 26.29
C THR A 31 21.62 -2.55 26.66
N GLU A 32 21.58 -2.96 27.93
CA GLU A 32 20.65 -3.97 28.41
C GLU A 32 19.19 -3.49 28.35
N LEU A 33 18.94 -2.21 28.67
CA LEU A 33 17.61 -1.62 28.54
C LEU A 33 17.17 -1.56 27.06
N LEU A 34 18.05 -1.17 26.15
CA LEU A 34 17.75 -1.19 24.71
C LEU A 34 17.45 -2.60 24.22
N ARG A 35 18.18 -3.61 24.71
CA ARG A 35 17.93 -5.02 24.41
C ARG A 35 16.54 -5.46 24.86
N LEU A 36 16.15 -5.13 26.09
CA LEU A 36 14.83 -5.46 26.63
C LEU A 36 13.69 -4.77 25.87
N VAL A 37 13.86 -3.49 25.53
CA VAL A 37 12.88 -2.74 24.72
C VAL A 37 12.73 -3.38 23.34
N ALA A 38 13.83 -3.78 22.70
CA ALA A 38 13.78 -4.47 21.41
C ALA A 38 13.08 -5.84 21.49
N GLU A 39 13.31 -6.61 22.56
CA GLU A 39 12.60 -7.87 22.80
C GLU A 39 11.09 -7.66 23.00
N GLU A 40 10.72 -6.64 23.77
CA GLU A 40 9.32 -6.26 23.97
C GLU A 40 8.66 -5.82 22.66
N GLU A 41 9.32 -4.98 21.87
CA GLU A 41 8.84 -4.57 20.55
C GLU A 41 8.61 -5.78 19.64
N LEU A 42 9.57 -6.71 19.57
CA LEU A 42 9.44 -7.94 18.79
C LEU A 42 8.27 -8.81 19.28
N TYR A 43 8.09 -8.91 20.60
CA TYR A 43 6.97 -9.64 21.20
C TYR A 43 5.62 -9.04 20.77
N TRP A 44 5.45 -7.72 20.91
CA TRP A 44 4.23 -7.02 20.52
C TRP A 44 3.99 -7.07 19.02
N HIS A 45 5.04 -6.95 18.21
CA HIS A 45 4.96 -7.07 16.76
C HIS A 45 4.45 -8.45 16.36
N LYS A 46 5.05 -9.54 16.87
CA LYS A 46 4.58 -10.92 16.61
C LYS A 46 3.14 -11.12 17.05
N ARG A 47 2.77 -10.64 18.24
CA ARG A 47 1.42 -10.76 18.79
C ARG A 47 0.38 -10.00 17.95
N SER A 48 0.70 -8.78 17.53
CA SER A 48 -0.19 -7.97 16.70
C SER A 48 -0.42 -8.60 15.32
N ASN A 49 0.63 -9.14 14.68
CA ASN A 49 0.51 -9.85 13.41
C ASN A 49 -0.30 -11.14 13.55
N SER A 50 -0.07 -11.93 14.60
CA SER A 50 -0.85 -13.14 14.87
C SER A 50 -2.32 -12.81 15.12
N LYS A 51 -2.61 -11.74 15.86
CA LYS A 51 -3.97 -11.24 16.06
C LYS A 51 -4.62 -10.80 14.75
N TRP A 52 -3.89 -10.08 13.91
CA TRP A 52 -4.37 -9.71 12.58
C TRP A 52 -4.63 -10.93 11.69
N LEU A 53 -3.75 -11.92 11.70
CA LEU A 53 -3.94 -13.16 10.92
C LEU A 53 -5.18 -13.94 11.36
N LEU A 54 -5.47 -14.00 12.67
CA LEU A 54 -6.59 -14.75 13.23
C LEU A 54 -7.93 -14.01 13.12
N GLU A 55 -7.93 -12.72 13.44
CA GLU A 55 -9.15 -11.92 13.59
C GLU A 55 -9.41 -11.00 12.39
N GLY A 56 -8.43 -10.78 11.51
CA GLY A 56 -8.47 -9.79 10.44
C GLY A 56 -9.36 -10.14 9.26
N ASP A 57 -9.56 -11.43 8.96
CA ASP A 57 -10.45 -11.86 7.85
C ASP A 57 -11.84 -12.28 8.35
N ASN A 58 -12.00 -12.42 9.67
CA ASN A 58 -13.18 -13.03 10.30
C ASN A 58 -14.30 -12.03 10.68
N ASN A 59 -14.50 -10.92 9.94
CA ASN A 59 -15.52 -9.87 10.26
C ASN A 59 -15.61 -9.53 11.77
N THR A 60 -14.49 -9.59 12.48
CA THR A 60 -14.48 -9.46 13.94
C THR A 60 -14.60 -8.00 14.36
N SER A 61 -14.94 -7.76 15.63
CA SER A 61 -14.90 -6.41 16.21
C SER A 61 -13.51 -5.77 16.11
N PHE A 62 -12.44 -6.57 16.09
CA PHE A 62 -11.08 -6.13 15.85
C PHE A 62 -10.85 -5.70 14.39
N PHE A 63 -11.28 -6.50 13.40
CA PHE A 63 -11.22 -6.12 11.98
C PHE A 63 -11.92 -4.78 11.74
N HIS A 64 -13.16 -4.63 12.20
CA HIS A 64 -13.91 -3.38 12.05
C HIS A 64 -13.22 -2.21 12.74
N ARG A 65 -12.59 -2.41 13.90
CA ARG A 65 -11.84 -1.36 14.59
C ARG A 65 -10.62 -0.89 13.79
N VAL A 66 -9.85 -1.83 13.24
CA VAL A 66 -8.66 -1.53 12.42
C VAL A 66 -9.07 -0.88 11.09
N ALA A 67 -10.08 -1.42 10.41
CA ALA A 67 -10.61 -0.87 9.17
C ALA A 67 -11.16 0.55 9.37
N ASN A 68 -11.93 0.78 10.44
CA ASN A 68 -12.42 2.11 10.79
C ASN A 68 -11.27 3.07 11.16
N GLY A 69 -10.23 2.58 11.84
CA GLY A 69 -9.02 3.37 12.12
C GLY A 69 -8.31 3.80 10.84
N LYS A 70 -8.08 2.87 9.91
CA LYS A 70 -7.51 3.15 8.58
C LYS A 70 -8.39 4.12 7.79
N LYS A 71 -9.71 3.92 7.80
CA LYS A 71 -10.69 4.81 7.16
C LYS A 71 -10.58 6.24 7.71
N ARG A 72 -10.52 6.42 9.04
CA ARG A 72 -10.36 7.75 9.65
C ARG A 72 -9.03 8.41 9.28
N LYS A 73 -7.93 7.65 9.28
CA LYS A 73 -6.61 8.17 8.92
C LYS A 73 -6.52 8.59 7.45
N ASN A 74 -7.14 7.81 6.58
CA ASN A 74 -7.09 8.02 5.13
C ASN A 74 -8.25 8.87 4.60
N MET A 75 -9.13 9.37 5.49
CA MET A 75 -10.23 10.24 5.10
C MET A 75 -9.67 11.62 4.76
N ILE A 76 -9.82 12.00 3.50
CA ILE A 76 -9.47 13.34 3.04
C ILE A 76 -10.64 14.26 3.40
N PHE A 77 -10.45 15.12 4.40
CA PHE A 77 -11.47 16.07 4.86
C PHE A 77 -11.56 17.32 4.00
N SER A 78 -10.46 17.67 3.33
CA SER A 78 -10.40 18.81 2.42
C SER A 78 -9.23 18.70 1.48
N LEU A 79 -9.37 19.27 0.29
CA LEU A 79 -8.28 19.52 -0.66
C LEU A 79 -8.18 21.03 -0.92
N GLU A 80 -6.96 21.50 -1.13
CA GLU A 80 -6.72 22.86 -1.63
C GLU A 80 -6.65 22.79 -3.15
N GLY A 81 -7.59 23.45 -3.83
CA GLY A 81 -7.63 23.60 -5.28
C GLY A 81 -7.35 25.05 -5.69
N ASP A 82 -7.31 25.30 -6.99
CA ASP A 82 -6.95 26.61 -7.56
C ASP A 82 -7.89 27.75 -7.12
N ASN A 83 -9.13 27.41 -6.75
CA ASN A 83 -10.16 28.36 -6.29
C ASN A 83 -10.37 28.35 -4.76
N GLY A 84 -9.48 27.69 -4.00
CA GLY A 84 -9.53 27.62 -2.53
C GLY A 84 -9.80 26.22 -1.97
N ILE A 85 -10.19 26.16 -0.69
CA ILE A 85 -10.35 24.91 0.06
C ILE A 85 -11.69 24.24 -0.27
N ILE A 86 -11.63 23.03 -0.82
CA ILE A 86 -12.76 22.15 -1.11
C ILE A 86 -12.98 21.24 0.09
N LYS A 87 -14.17 21.26 0.70
CA LYS A 87 -14.52 20.45 1.89
C LYS A 87 -15.69 19.49 1.65
N GLU A 88 -16.49 19.73 0.62
CA GLU A 88 -17.63 18.87 0.27
C GLU A 88 -17.16 17.59 -0.42
N GLN A 89 -17.66 16.44 0.03
CA GLN A 89 -17.18 15.12 -0.39
C GLN A 89 -17.35 14.88 -1.90
N ASP A 90 -18.47 15.32 -2.46
CA ASP A 90 -18.75 15.18 -3.90
C ASP A 90 -17.80 16.05 -4.72
N GLN A 91 -17.54 17.28 -4.25
CA GLN A 91 -16.61 18.20 -4.89
C GLN A 91 -15.16 17.71 -4.81
N LEU A 92 -14.79 17.07 -3.69
CA LEU A 92 -13.49 16.40 -3.50
C LEU A 92 -13.28 15.30 -4.54
N LEU A 93 -14.30 14.45 -4.75
CA LEU A 93 -14.24 13.36 -5.72
C LEU A 93 -14.16 13.89 -7.16
N ASP A 94 -14.97 14.89 -7.49
CA ASP A 94 -14.96 15.51 -8.82
C ASP A 94 -13.61 16.19 -9.10
N HIS A 95 -13.09 16.96 -8.14
CA HIS A 95 -11.80 17.62 -8.27
C HIS A 95 -10.65 16.62 -8.45
N ALA A 96 -10.60 15.56 -7.62
CA ALA A 96 -9.60 14.50 -7.77
C ALA A 96 -9.70 13.80 -9.13
N THR A 97 -10.93 13.50 -9.56
CA THR A 97 -11.19 12.86 -10.85
C THR A 97 -10.73 13.74 -12.01
N GLN A 98 -11.05 15.03 -11.98
CA GLN A 98 -10.69 15.98 -13.03
C GLN A 98 -9.18 16.23 -13.08
N TYR A 99 -8.53 16.34 -11.91
CA TYR A 99 -7.08 16.45 -11.79
C TYR A 99 -6.38 15.25 -12.44
N TYR A 100 -6.76 14.02 -12.08
CA TYR A 100 -6.13 12.82 -12.65
C TYR A 100 -6.50 12.59 -14.12
N LYS A 101 -7.71 12.98 -14.54
CA LYS A 101 -8.08 13.02 -15.96
C LYS A 101 -7.23 14.00 -16.74
N SER A 102 -6.83 15.13 -16.16
CA SER A 102 -5.89 16.05 -16.83
C SER A 102 -4.46 15.52 -16.81
N LEU A 103 -4.05 14.85 -15.73
CA LEU A 103 -2.69 14.35 -15.56
C LEU A 103 -2.39 13.15 -16.48
N PHE A 104 -3.35 12.23 -16.60
CA PHE A 104 -3.23 11.00 -17.36
C PHE A 104 -4.11 10.95 -18.61
N GLY A 105 -4.90 12.01 -18.85
CA GLY A 105 -5.72 12.10 -20.06
C GLY A 105 -4.86 12.25 -21.31
N PRO A 106 -5.46 12.03 -22.48
CA PRO A 106 -4.77 12.19 -23.75
C PRO A 106 -4.23 13.61 -23.84
N VAL A 107 -2.91 13.73 -23.99
CA VAL A 107 -2.26 15.00 -24.33
C VAL A 107 -2.85 15.41 -25.67
N GLY A 108 -3.52 16.56 -25.70
CA GLY A 108 -4.25 17.06 -26.86
C GLY A 108 -3.42 16.93 -28.13
N ASP A 109 -4.09 16.46 -29.20
CA ASP A 109 -3.55 16.18 -30.53
C ASP A 109 -2.05 15.86 -30.52
N SER A 110 -1.74 14.62 -30.13
CA SER A 110 -0.41 14.07 -30.36
C SER A 110 -0.15 14.10 -31.87
N ARG A 111 0.54 15.14 -32.35
CA ARG A 111 0.99 15.34 -33.74
C ARG A 111 2.04 14.31 -34.20
N VAL A 112 2.19 13.23 -33.46
CA VAL A 112 3.05 12.11 -33.81
C VAL A 112 2.18 11.10 -34.53
N GLU A 113 1.96 11.36 -35.82
CA GLU A 113 1.42 10.35 -36.72
C GLU A 113 2.54 9.36 -37.03
N LEU A 114 2.30 8.07 -36.80
CA LEU A 114 3.21 7.03 -37.22
C LEU A 114 3.23 7.00 -38.75
N ASP A 115 4.43 6.91 -39.33
CA ASP A 115 4.59 6.76 -40.77
C ASP A 115 3.73 5.58 -41.26
N PRO A 116 2.85 5.75 -42.26
CA PRO A 116 2.08 4.66 -42.85
C PRO A 116 2.94 3.47 -43.33
N GLU A 117 4.23 3.70 -43.56
CA GLU A 117 5.24 2.71 -43.95
C GLU A 117 6.09 2.18 -42.78
N CYS A 118 5.78 2.56 -41.53
CA CYS A 118 6.51 2.14 -40.32
C CYS A 118 6.54 0.61 -40.12
N TRP A 119 5.64 -0.13 -40.77
CA TRP A 119 5.57 -1.60 -40.70
C TRP A 119 5.66 -2.23 -42.09
N GLY A 120 6.46 -3.28 -42.20
CA GLY A 120 6.53 -4.12 -43.39
C GLY A 120 5.21 -4.83 -43.67
N ILE A 121 5.03 -5.30 -44.92
CA ILE A 121 3.80 -5.99 -45.36
C ILE A 121 3.49 -7.24 -44.51
N HIS A 122 4.51 -7.89 -43.93
CA HIS A 122 4.36 -9.06 -43.05
C HIS A 122 4.13 -8.72 -41.57
N GLU A 123 4.25 -7.44 -41.19
CA GLU A 123 4.02 -6.95 -39.83
C GLU A 123 2.64 -6.31 -39.67
N LYS A 124 1.92 -6.11 -40.79
CA LYS A 124 0.54 -5.61 -40.81
C LYS A 124 -0.43 -6.80 -40.73
N ILE A 125 -1.44 -6.65 -39.88
CA ILE A 125 -2.55 -7.61 -39.79
C ILE A 125 -3.25 -7.68 -41.15
N SER A 126 -3.49 -8.89 -41.66
CA SER A 126 -4.17 -9.03 -42.95
C SER A 126 -5.63 -8.59 -42.83
N VAL A 127 -6.25 -8.21 -43.95
CA VAL A 127 -7.68 -7.83 -43.96
C VAL A 127 -8.57 -8.98 -43.46
N ALA A 128 -8.19 -10.23 -43.75
CA ALA A 128 -8.90 -11.41 -43.26
C ALA A 128 -8.78 -11.55 -41.74
N ASP A 129 -7.58 -11.36 -41.18
CA ASP A 129 -7.34 -11.41 -39.74
C ASP A 129 -8.07 -10.28 -39.01
N ASN A 130 -8.05 -9.06 -39.57
CA ASN A 130 -8.78 -7.93 -39.00
C ASN A 130 -10.29 -8.20 -38.96
N ASN A 131 -10.85 -8.68 -40.08
CA ASN A 131 -12.27 -9.06 -40.14
C ASN A 131 -12.63 -10.13 -39.12
N HIS A 132 -11.73 -11.08 -38.86
CA HIS A 132 -11.91 -12.10 -37.83
C HIS A 132 -11.84 -11.52 -36.41
N LEU A 133 -10.85 -10.66 -36.12
CA LEU A 133 -10.65 -10.04 -34.81
C LEU A 133 -11.75 -9.04 -34.44
N THR A 134 -12.36 -8.38 -35.43
CA THR A 134 -13.48 -7.44 -35.22
C THR A 134 -14.85 -8.10 -35.36
N ALA A 135 -14.91 -9.39 -35.68
CA ALA A 135 -16.18 -10.10 -35.81
C ALA A 135 -16.90 -10.19 -34.45
N PRO A 136 -18.24 -10.10 -34.43
CA PRO A 136 -19.02 -10.33 -33.21
C PRO A 136 -18.87 -11.79 -32.76
N PHE A 137 -18.80 -12.01 -31.45
CA PHE A 137 -18.72 -13.35 -30.86
C PHE A 137 -19.96 -14.19 -31.22
N THR A 138 -19.72 -15.46 -31.51
CA THR A 138 -20.79 -16.44 -31.73
C THR A 138 -21.23 -17.09 -30.42
N GLU A 139 -22.47 -17.57 -30.36
CA GLU A 139 -23.01 -18.23 -29.17
C GLU A 139 -22.19 -19.48 -28.79
N GLU A 140 -21.66 -20.20 -29.79
CA GLU A 140 -20.80 -21.37 -29.64
C GLU A 140 -19.43 -21.03 -29.05
N GLU A 141 -18.86 -19.87 -29.36
CA GLU A 141 -17.61 -19.38 -28.75
C GLU A 141 -17.81 -19.02 -27.29
N VAL A 142 -18.90 -18.30 -26.98
CA VAL A 142 -19.25 -17.92 -25.60
C VAL A 142 -19.49 -19.17 -24.76
N LYS A 143 -20.24 -20.15 -25.27
CA LYS A 143 -20.46 -21.44 -24.59
C LYS A 143 -19.14 -22.17 -24.34
N ARG A 144 -18.28 -22.32 -25.36
CA ARG A 144 -16.97 -22.97 -25.20
C ARG A 144 -16.10 -22.29 -24.14
N ALA A 145 -16.00 -20.97 -24.17
CA ALA A 145 -15.20 -20.22 -23.20
C ALA A 145 -15.68 -20.45 -21.75
N ILE A 146 -17.00 -20.49 -21.53
CA ILE A 146 -17.59 -20.77 -20.21
C ILE A 146 -17.24 -22.19 -19.73
N PHE A 147 -17.41 -23.21 -20.58
CA PHE A 147 -17.10 -24.59 -20.22
C PHE A 147 -15.59 -24.85 -20.01
N ASP A 148 -14.72 -24.16 -20.76
CA ASP A 148 -13.27 -24.23 -20.57
C ASP A 148 -12.81 -23.55 -19.28
N MET A 149 -13.52 -22.50 -18.83
CA MET A 149 -13.29 -21.91 -17.51
C MET A 149 -13.65 -22.89 -16.38
N GLU A 150 -14.78 -23.60 -16.48
CA GLU A 150 -15.25 -24.54 -15.46
C GLU A 150 -14.26 -25.70 -15.21
N LYS A 151 -13.64 -26.23 -16.28
CA LYS A 151 -12.60 -27.28 -16.16
C LYS A 151 -11.36 -26.83 -15.39
N LYS A 152 -11.00 -25.54 -15.44
CA LYS A 152 -9.81 -25.01 -14.73
C LYS A 152 -10.02 -24.89 -13.22
N TYR A 153 -11.27 -24.83 -12.74
CA TYR A 153 -11.59 -24.80 -11.31
C TYR A 153 -11.80 -26.19 -10.70
N SER A 154 -12.02 -27.22 -11.52
CA SER A 154 -12.33 -28.58 -11.05
C SER A 154 -11.09 -29.48 -10.85
N THR A 155 -9.91 -29.09 -11.36
CA THR A 155 -8.65 -29.86 -11.20
C THR A 155 -7.83 -29.47 -9.97
N ARG A 156 -8.43 -28.75 -9.01
CA ARG A 156 -7.85 -28.52 -7.67
C ARG A 156 -8.69 -29.29 -6.65
N SER A 157 -8.57 -30.62 -6.65
CA SER A 157 -8.93 -31.47 -5.53
C SER A 157 -7.92 -32.58 -5.34
#